data_AF-A0A6P0IPM3-F1
#
_entry.id   AF-A0A6P0IPM3-F1
#
_cell.length_a   1.000
_cell.length_b   1.000
_cell.length_c   1.000
_cell.angle_alpha   90.00
_cell.angle_beta   90.00
_cell.angle_gamma   90.00
#
_symmetry.space_group_name_H-M   'P 1'
#
loop_
_entity.id
_entity.type
_entity.pdbx_description
1 polymer ?
#
loop_
_entity_poly.entity_id
_entity_poly.type
_entity_poly.pdbx_seq_one_letter_code
_entity_poly.pdbx_strand_id
1 'polypeptide(L)'
;MKTPTKIIRTDKWRLNPRAEQRLLFTETVTVYRRACRYLVGIIYTHWHELGCLTADQLTPAVEHLMHQTAKRPNIKYPQFNKTFYKFPSYYRRAAI
;
A
#
# COMPACT_ATOMS: atom_id res chain seq x y z
N MET A 1 34.68 7.95 -26.46
CA MET A 1 33.30 7.67 -26.91
C MET A 1 32.34 8.35 -25.93
N LYS A 2 31.45 9.25 -26.38
CA LYS A 2 30.48 9.92 -25.49
C LYS A 2 29.36 8.93 -25.14
N THR A 3 29.11 8.72 -23.85
CA THR A 3 28.00 7.90 -23.36
C THR A 3 26.67 8.49 -23.85
N PRO A 4 25.76 7.70 -24.45
CA PRO A 4 24.51 8.23 -24.96
C PRO A 4 23.67 8.80 -23.81
N THR A 5 23.27 10.06 -23.94
CA THR A 5 22.41 10.75 -22.97
C THR A 5 21.05 10.06 -22.95
N LYS A 6 20.67 9.51 -21.80
CA LYS A 6 19.36 8.88 -21.60
C LYS A 6 18.27 9.96 -21.73
N ILE A 7 17.60 10.02 -22.87
CA ILE A 7 16.46 10.92 -23.08
C ILE A 7 15.30 10.40 -22.24
N ILE A 8 14.94 11.13 -21.19
CA ILE A 8 13.74 10.86 -20.39
C ILE A 8 12.60 11.69 -20.98
N ARG A 9 11.70 11.04 -21.72
CA ARG A 9 10.46 11.65 -22.19
C ARG A 9 9.45 11.68 -21.04
N THR A 10 8.95 12.86 -20.71
CA THR A 10 7.86 13.03 -19.72
C THR A 10 6.60 13.43 -20.44
N ASP A 11 5.60 12.54 -20.48
CA ASP A 11 4.29 12.85 -21.04
C ASP A 11 3.33 13.25 -19.90
N LYS A 12 2.71 14.43 -20.02
CA LYS A 12 1.69 14.91 -19.07
C LYS A 12 0.31 14.55 -19.59
N TRP A 13 -0.31 13.53 -19.01
CA TRP A 13 -1.66 13.12 -19.34
C TRP A 13 -2.67 13.78 -18.40
N ARG A 14 -3.71 14.41 -18.96
CA ARG A 14 -4.87 14.83 -18.19
C ARG A 14 -5.89 13.72 -18.19
N LEU A 15 -6.32 13.29 -17.00
CA LEU A 15 -7.47 12.41 -16.88
C LEU A 15 -8.74 13.23 -17.15
N ASN A 16 -9.59 12.76 -18.06
CA ASN A 16 -10.91 13.33 -18.33
C ASN A 16 -12.03 12.38 -17.88
N PRO A 17 -12.18 12.14 -16.56
CA PRO A 17 -13.21 11.23 -16.05
C PRO A 17 -14.61 11.84 -16.13
N ARG A 18 -15.59 10.97 -16.38
CA ARG A 18 -17.02 11.27 -16.17
C ARG A 18 -17.30 11.52 -14.68
N ALA A 19 -18.44 12.14 -14.38
CA ALA A 19 -18.85 12.43 -13.00
C ALA A 19 -18.85 11.18 -12.10
N GLU A 20 -19.40 10.07 -12.60
CA GLU A 20 -19.40 8.78 -11.90
C GLU A 20 -17.98 8.26 -11.62
N GLN A 21 -17.07 8.39 -12.59
CA GLN A 21 -15.68 7.95 -12.41
C GLN A 21 -14.96 8.79 -11.36
N ARG A 22 -15.24 10.11 -11.30
CA ARG A 22 -14.70 10.97 -10.24
C ARG A 22 -15.18 10.54 -8.85
N LEU A 23 -16.46 10.16 -8.72
CA LEU A 23 -17.00 9.64 -7.47
C LEU A 23 -16.23 8.37 -7.05
N LEU A 24 -16.10 7.40 -7.95
CA LEU A 24 -15.38 6.15 -7.68
C LEU A 24 -13.90 6.38 -7.32
N PHE A 25 -13.24 7.36 -7.94
CA PHE A 25 -11.87 7.74 -7.58
C PHE A 25 -11.80 8.33 -6.16
N THR A 26 -12.72 9.22 -5.80
CA THR A 26 -12.80 9.77 -4.44
C THR A 26 -13.04 8.68 -3.40
N GLU A 27 -13.93 7.73 -3.68
CA GLU A 27 -14.16 6.58 -2.80
C GLU A 27 -12.91 5.71 -2.66
N THR A 28 -12.24 5.43 -3.77
CA THR A 28 -10.97 4.67 -3.77
C THR A 28 -9.92 5.34 -2.90
N VAL A 29 -9.72 6.66 -3.07
CA VAL A 29 -8.79 7.46 -2.26
C VAL A 29 -9.19 7.45 -0.78
N THR A 30 -10.49 7.49 -0.48
CA THR A 30 -11.00 7.46 0.89
C THR A 30 -10.68 6.14 1.57
N VAL A 31 -10.93 5.01 0.90
CA VAL A 31 -10.58 3.68 1.43
C VAL A 31 -9.07 3.52 1.59
N TYR A 32 -8.28 3.97 0.59
CA TYR A 32 -6.82 3.91 0.65
C TYR A 32 -6.25 4.68 1.84
N ARG A 33 -6.71 5.92 2.07
CA ARG A 33 -6.27 6.74 3.22
C ARG A 33 -6.63 6.13 4.55
N ARG A 34 -7.81 5.48 4.64
CA ARG A 34 -8.20 4.72 5.85
C ARG A 34 -7.26 3.54 6.09
N ALA A 35 -6.85 2.83 5.03
CA ALA A 35 -5.86 1.76 5.13
C ALA A 35 -4.49 2.27 5.60
N CYS A 36 -3.99 3.37 5.03
CA CYS A 36 -2.75 4.01 5.50
C CYS A 36 -2.83 4.40 6.98
N ARG A 37 -3.93 5.04 7.41
CA ARG A 37 -4.11 5.41 8.83
C ARG A 37 -4.11 4.19 9.74
N TYR A 38 -4.71 3.08 9.32
CA TYR A 38 -4.69 1.83 10.07
C TYR A 38 -3.26 1.28 10.20
N LEU A 39 -2.49 1.30 9.10
CA LEU A 39 -1.11 0.82 9.07
C LEU A 39 -0.16 1.67 9.90
N VAL A 40 -0.35 2.99 9.94
CA VAL A 40 0.42 3.88 10.83
C VAL A 40 0.36 3.37 12.27
N GLY A 41 -0.83 3.00 12.76
CA GLY A 41 -0.99 2.45 14.12
C GLY A 41 -0.22 1.15 14.34
N ILE A 42 -0.30 0.20 13.40
CA ILE A 42 0.47 -1.05 13.48
C ILE A 42 1.98 -0.76 13.44
N ILE A 43 2.45 -0.01 12.46
CA ILE A 43 3.87 0.25 12.25
C ILE A 43 4.47 0.97 13.45
N TYR A 44 3.81 1.99 14.00
CA TYR A 44 4.28 2.68 15.19
C TYR A 44 4.34 1.76 16.41
N THR A 45 3.34 0.89 16.59
CA THR A 45 3.31 -0.08 17.70
C THR A 45 4.49 -1.05 17.65
N HIS A 46 4.94 -1.39 16.44
CA HIS A 46 6.02 -2.36 16.19
C HIS A 46 7.32 -1.70 15.73
N TRP A 47 7.47 -0.38 15.91
CA TRP A 47 8.59 0.36 15.34
C TRP A 47 9.95 -0.16 15.81
N HIS A 48 10.05 -0.63 17.06
CA HIS A 48 11.27 -1.24 17.59
C HIS A 48 11.74 -2.46 16.78
N GLU A 49 10.81 -3.28 16.27
CA GLU A 49 11.11 -4.46 15.46
C GLU A 49 11.28 -4.11 13.98
N LEU A 50 10.48 -3.17 13.48
CA LEU A 50 10.39 -2.83 12.06
C LEU A 50 11.43 -1.79 11.61
N GLY A 51 11.81 -0.87 12.49
CA GLY A 51 12.62 0.31 12.14
C GLY A 51 14.06 0.00 11.73
N CYS A 52 14.58 -1.18 12.07
CA CYS A 52 15.91 -1.64 11.67
C CYS A 52 15.90 -2.44 10.34
N LEU A 53 14.73 -2.71 9.76
CA LEU A 53 14.60 -3.50 8.55
C LEU A 53 14.93 -2.68 7.29
N THR A 54 15.43 -3.36 6.26
CA THR A 54 15.55 -2.75 4.93
C THR A 54 14.17 -2.59 4.28
N ALA A 55 14.05 -1.76 3.24
CA ALA A 55 12.80 -1.58 2.51
C ALA A 55 12.21 -2.91 1.99
N ASP A 56 13.07 -3.81 1.51
CA ASP A 56 12.68 -5.13 1.01
C ASP A 56 12.17 -6.06 2.11
N GLN A 57 12.65 -5.90 3.33
CA GLN A 57 12.24 -6.67 4.51
C GLN A 57 11.01 -6.09 5.20
N LEU A 58 10.85 -4.76 5.17
CA LEU A 58 9.76 -4.05 5.86
C LEU A 58 8.38 -4.47 5.34
N THR A 59 8.22 -4.47 4.01
CA THR A 59 6.94 -4.81 3.37
C THR A 59 6.42 -6.19 3.81
N PRO A 60 7.19 -7.30 3.63
CA PRO A 60 6.73 -8.60 4.07
C PRO A 60 6.54 -8.67 5.58
N ALA A 61 7.39 -8.02 6.40
CA ALA A 61 7.23 -8.02 7.86
C ALA A 61 5.89 -7.41 8.30
N VAL A 62 5.51 -6.26 7.75
CA VAL A 62 4.21 -5.64 8.03
C VAL A 62 3.05 -6.50 7.50
N GLU A 63 3.17 -7.09 6.30
CA GLU A 63 2.17 -8.03 5.79
C GLU A 63 1.97 -9.24 6.70
N HIS A 64 3.04 -9.75 7.34
CA HIS A 64 2.96 -10.84 8.31
C HIS A 64 2.11 -10.51 9.53
N LEU A 65 2.09 -9.23 9.94
CA LEU A 65 1.31 -8.79 11.09
C LEU A 65 -0.19 -8.69 10.78
N MET A 66 -0.58 -8.32 9.56
CA MET A 66 -1.94 -7.85 9.27
C MET A 66 -2.66 -8.52 8.09
N HIS A 67 -1.95 -9.17 7.17
CA HIS A 67 -2.57 -9.79 6.01
C HIS A 67 -2.64 -11.32 6.15
N GLN A 68 -3.85 -11.85 6.33
CA GLN A 68 -4.08 -13.28 6.40
C GLN A 68 -3.98 -13.91 5.01
N THR A 69 -3.32 -15.07 4.91
CA THR A 69 -3.25 -15.89 3.69
C THR A 69 -3.53 -17.35 4.02
N ALA A 70 -3.78 -18.20 3.03
CA ALA A 70 -3.98 -19.62 3.25
C ALA A 70 -2.78 -20.29 3.95
N LYS A 71 -1.55 -19.85 3.64
CA LYS A 71 -0.31 -20.33 4.27
C LYS A 71 -0.03 -19.72 5.64
N ARG A 72 -0.70 -18.61 5.98
CA ARG A 72 -0.54 -17.87 7.24
C ARG A 72 -1.91 -17.45 7.77
N PRO A 73 -2.66 -18.41 8.36
CA PRO A 73 -4.01 -18.15 8.84
C PRO A 73 -4.02 -17.35 10.16
N ASN A 74 -2.98 -17.50 10.99
CA ASN A 74 -2.87 -16.85 12.29
C ASN A 74 -1.97 -15.61 12.17
N ILE A 75 -2.56 -14.43 12.39
CA ILE A 75 -1.89 -13.13 12.33
C ILE A 75 -2.32 -12.24 13.50
N LYS A 76 -1.53 -11.23 13.84
CA LYS A 76 -1.76 -10.36 15.01
C LYS A 76 -2.93 -9.39 14.81
N TYR A 77 -3.14 -8.93 13.58
CA TYR A 77 -4.18 -7.94 13.23
C TYR A 77 -5.13 -8.45 12.14
N PRO A 78 -5.94 -9.50 12.40
CA PRO A 78 -6.86 -10.06 11.41
C PRO A 78 -7.97 -9.08 11.00
N GLN A 79 -8.18 -8.02 11.79
CA GLN A 79 -9.20 -7.01 11.53
C GLN A 79 -8.91 -6.21 10.26
N PHE A 80 -7.65 -6.08 9.82
CA PHE A 80 -7.34 -5.40 8.55
C PHE A 80 -8.06 -6.05 7.37
N ASN A 81 -8.00 -7.38 7.24
CA ASN A 81 -8.67 -8.12 6.17
C ASN A 81 -10.20 -8.01 6.25
N LYS A 82 -10.77 -7.78 7.45
CA LYS A 82 -12.22 -7.59 7.63
C LYS A 82 -12.65 -6.16 7.29
N THR A 83 -11.90 -5.16 7.75
CA THR A 83 -12.18 -3.74 7.51
C THR A 83 -11.94 -3.36 6.06
N PHE A 84 -10.89 -3.89 5.44
CA PHE A 84 -10.53 -3.66 4.04
C PHE A 84 -10.69 -4.95 3.24
N TYR A 85 -11.92 -5.43 3.14
CA TYR A 85 -12.24 -6.68 2.46
C TYR A 85 -11.71 -6.67 1.01
N LYS A 86 -10.93 -7.71 0.66
CA LYS A 86 -10.29 -7.87 -0.65
C LYS A 86 -9.43 -6.66 -1.09
N PHE A 87 -8.77 -5.98 -0.15
CA PHE A 87 -7.87 -4.87 -0.48
C PHE A 87 -6.76 -5.31 -1.46
N PRO A 88 -6.62 -4.64 -2.63
CA PRO A 88 -5.67 -5.06 -3.66
C PRO A 88 -4.22 -5.08 -3.17
N SER A 89 -3.45 -6.07 -3.60
CA SER A 89 -2.07 -6.25 -3.13
C SER A 89 -1.14 -5.10 -3.46
N TYR A 90 -1.26 -4.53 -4.67
CA TYR A 90 -0.43 -3.39 -5.07
C TYR A 90 -0.73 -2.14 -4.25
N TYR A 91 -2.01 -1.86 -3.94
CA TYR A 91 -2.36 -0.78 -3.02
C TYR A 91 -1.90 -1.08 -1.60
N ARG A 92 -2.02 -2.32 -1.14
CA ARG A 92 -1.55 -2.71 0.21
C ARG A 92 -0.06 -2.44 0.37
N ARG A 93 0.76 -2.88 -0.57
CA ARG A 93 2.21 -2.70 -0.54
C ARG A 93 2.62 -1.25 -0.72
N ALA A 94 1.87 -0.45 -1.48
CA ALA A 94 2.11 0.98 -1.60
C ALA A 94 1.74 1.77 -0.31
N ALA A 95 0.86 1.21 0.52
CA ALA A 95 0.44 1.82 1.77
C ALA A 95 1.35 1.49 2.97
N ILE A 96 2.18 0.45 2.84
CA ILE A 96 3.22 0.05 3.80
C ILE A 96 4.48 0.85 3.49
#